data_AF-A0A974BHX0-F1
#
_entry.id   AF-A0A974BHX0-F1
#
_cell.length_a   1.000
_cell.length_b   1.000
_cell.length_c   1.000
_cell.angle_alpha   90.00
_cell.angle_beta   90.00
_cell.angle_gamma   90.00
#
_symmetry.space_group_name_H-M   'P 1'
#
loop_
_entity.id
_entity.type
_entity.pdbx_description
1 polymer ?
#
loop_
_entity_poly.entity_id
_entity_poly.type
_entity_poly.pdbx_seq_one_letter_code
_entity_poly.pdbx_strand_id
1 'polypeptide(L)'
;MKRILSIVLCMLMILSVAACTKETQAPAGQAETLTGVGKGFAGEVKVTVTKEGDKITNVVVDSHTETNGIGTKAVDEIPAKIVDANSTDVEAVAGATVTSEAIVYAVNNALDPAKYPAPTAAVKEDKKPEAVVAAEVYQGFGFASEGRLGPGKDDTDTPVFSFNDVFAHTLFDQEGRILAMTVDVLEVATPNYDGEGMPHFSGFPGQGGYNNDSNHDEKVDGKTEDTEENFIAEINSWVSKRDRGASYVMGAGSWSEQMDKFEETFVGMTVEEVEEWFEKYCSDLNGRPLKDGSDKPEDKAKYDALTAEEKAMLADVTSGATMSLKDPHGDIVTAIKRSFENRVPLEEVREVASMGTAVLPLHRLGPGKDDTGVSVYSINKVFANALFDGQGKIAALYVDQLEVATPNYDGASMPHFTGFPGQSYNNDENHDEKVDGTITVTDDSFLDEIKGWVTKRDRGEGYVMGTGTWEAQMDKFEELFIGKTADEVEEWFEKYCSDLNGRPLKDGSDKPEDKEKYDALSDDEKAMLADVTSAATMSLNDGHGDLVGAIKKAFENRVEIDLTVK
;
A
#
# COMPACT_ATOMS: atom_id res chain seq x y z
N MET A 1 -59.57 -16.72 -11.07
CA MET A 1 -60.20 -17.87 -10.40
C MET A 1 -59.53 -19.24 -10.65
N LYS A 2 -58.30 -19.31 -11.19
CA LYS A 2 -57.46 -20.53 -11.15
C LYS A 2 -56.18 -20.38 -10.30
N ARG A 3 -55.94 -19.16 -9.77
CA ARG A 3 -54.88 -18.83 -8.80
C ARG A 3 -55.32 -18.92 -7.32
N ILE A 4 -56.55 -19.39 -7.05
CA ILE A 4 -57.08 -19.55 -5.67
C ILE A 4 -57.27 -21.03 -5.30
N LEU A 5 -57.29 -21.94 -6.28
CA LEU A 5 -57.50 -23.38 -6.03
C LEU A 5 -56.20 -24.15 -5.72
N SER A 6 -55.04 -23.67 -6.18
CA SER A 6 -53.74 -24.30 -5.89
C SER A 6 -53.12 -23.88 -4.56
N ILE A 7 -53.54 -22.74 -4.00
CA ILE A 7 -53.06 -22.26 -2.69
C ILE A 7 -53.82 -22.92 -1.54
N VAL A 8 -55.10 -23.29 -1.76
CA VAL A 8 -55.90 -24.04 -0.78
C VAL A 8 -55.45 -25.50 -0.67
N LEU A 9 -54.87 -26.09 -1.73
CA LEU A 9 -54.40 -27.47 -1.73
C LEU A 9 -53.01 -27.65 -1.07
N CYS A 10 -52.19 -26.59 -1.04
CA CYS A 10 -50.90 -26.59 -0.31
C CYS A 10 -51.02 -26.16 1.15
N MET A 11 -52.08 -25.44 1.54
CA MET A 11 -52.38 -25.15 2.95
C MET A 11 -53.12 -26.28 3.69
N LEU A 12 -53.58 -27.33 2.98
CA LEU A 12 -54.33 -28.47 3.56
C LEU A 12 -53.48 -29.69 3.92
N MET A 13 -52.14 -29.60 3.81
CA MET A 13 -51.21 -30.63 4.33
C MET A 13 -50.35 -30.12 5.49
N ILE A 14 -50.84 -29.10 6.20
CA ILE A 14 -50.44 -28.80 7.57
C ILE A 14 -51.68 -29.08 8.42
N LEU A 15 -51.50 -29.88 9.48
CA LEU A 15 -52.50 -30.41 10.42
C LEU A 15 -53.13 -31.77 10.08
N SER A 16 -52.32 -32.83 10.25
CA SER A 16 -52.80 -33.98 11.02
C SER A 16 -51.72 -34.51 11.97
N VAL A 17 -51.82 -33.99 13.21
CA VAL A 17 -51.68 -34.69 14.49
C VAL A 17 -50.30 -35.22 14.88
N ALA A 18 -49.76 -34.55 15.90
CA ALA A 18 -48.71 -34.97 16.79
C ALA A 18 -48.88 -36.41 17.31
N ALA A 19 -47.80 -37.19 17.22
CA ALA A 19 -47.59 -38.36 18.06
C ALA A 19 -46.09 -38.52 18.36
N CYS A 20 -45.77 -38.31 19.63
CA CYS A 20 -44.57 -38.77 20.35
C CYS A 20 -43.22 -38.13 20.00
N THR A 21 -42.90 -37.15 20.83
CA THR A 21 -41.58 -36.96 21.46
C THR A 21 -40.78 -38.26 21.55
N LYS A 22 -39.70 -38.32 20.78
CA LYS A 22 -38.44 -39.01 21.12
C LYS A 22 -37.33 -38.29 20.37
N GLU A 23 -36.40 -37.68 21.11
CA GLU A 23 -35.07 -37.38 20.62
C GLU A 23 -34.55 -38.64 19.94
N THR A 24 -34.36 -38.57 18.63
CA THR A 24 -33.64 -39.63 17.92
C THR A 24 -32.18 -39.25 18.05
N GLN A 25 -31.58 -39.59 19.20
CA GLN A 25 -30.13 -39.61 19.33
C GLN A 25 -29.59 -40.50 18.21
N ALA A 26 -28.63 -39.95 17.45
CA ALA A 26 -27.83 -40.75 16.55
C ALA A 26 -27.27 -41.97 17.31
N PRO A 27 -27.19 -43.16 16.69
CA PRO A 27 -26.64 -44.33 17.35
C PRO A 27 -25.22 -44.02 17.84
N ALA A 28 -24.95 -44.33 19.12
CA ALA A 28 -23.65 -44.13 19.74
C ALA A 28 -22.55 -44.80 18.89
N GLY A 29 -21.59 -44.01 18.41
CA GLY A 29 -20.42 -44.47 17.67
C GLY A 29 -20.32 -44.06 16.19
N GLN A 30 -21.20 -43.18 15.68
CA GLN A 30 -21.01 -42.58 14.35
C GLN A 30 -20.47 -41.15 14.51
N ALA A 31 -19.31 -40.88 13.90
CA ALA A 31 -18.70 -39.56 13.90
C ALA A 31 -19.55 -38.57 13.08
N GLU A 32 -19.88 -37.44 13.68
CA GLU A 32 -20.56 -36.30 13.09
C GLU A 32 -19.56 -35.15 12.92
N THR A 33 -19.55 -34.52 11.75
CA THR A 33 -18.69 -33.38 11.45
C THR A 33 -19.54 -32.12 11.27
N LEU A 34 -19.20 -31.07 12.02
CA LEU A 34 -19.91 -29.80 12.08
C LEU A 34 -18.94 -28.68 11.77
N THR A 35 -19.37 -27.69 11.00
CA THR A 35 -18.56 -26.51 10.68
C THR A 35 -19.11 -25.29 11.39
N GLY A 36 -18.24 -24.44 11.90
CA GLY A 36 -18.63 -23.18 12.50
C GLY A 36 -17.65 -22.06 12.17
N VAL A 37 -18.11 -20.83 12.38
CA VAL A 37 -17.38 -19.61 12.08
C VAL A 37 -17.39 -18.70 13.31
N GLY A 38 -16.26 -18.09 13.60
CA GLY A 38 -16.08 -17.08 14.64
C GLY A 38 -15.38 -15.86 14.07
N LYS A 39 -15.67 -14.69 14.65
CA LYS A 39 -14.98 -13.46 14.29
C LYS A 39 -13.63 -13.42 15.02
N GLY A 40 -12.55 -13.62 14.27
CA GLY A 40 -11.17 -13.48 14.70
C GLY A 40 -10.71 -12.03 14.82
N PHE A 41 -9.44 -11.87 15.18
CA PHE A 41 -8.78 -10.58 15.26
C PHE A 41 -8.58 -9.96 13.89
N ALA A 42 -8.21 -10.77 12.90
CA ALA A 42 -7.83 -10.33 11.56
C ALA A 42 -8.84 -10.74 10.48
N GLY A 43 -9.91 -11.43 10.85
CA GLY A 43 -10.95 -11.91 9.95
C GLY A 43 -11.68 -13.12 10.49
N GLU A 44 -12.43 -13.82 9.65
CA GLU A 44 -13.19 -14.99 10.10
C GLU A 44 -12.27 -16.20 10.34
N VAL A 45 -12.49 -16.88 11.47
CA VAL A 45 -11.89 -18.17 11.78
C VAL A 45 -12.94 -19.24 11.53
N LYS A 46 -12.66 -20.12 10.58
CA LYS A 46 -13.52 -21.26 10.25
C LYS A 46 -12.96 -22.52 10.88
N VAL A 47 -13.82 -23.28 11.55
CA VAL A 47 -13.44 -24.53 12.20
C VAL A 47 -14.35 -25.68 11.77
N THR A 48 -13.75 -26.86 11.72
CA THR A 48 -14.44 -28.14 11.60
C THR A 48 -14.30 -28.92 12.90
N VAL A 49 -15.43 -29.28 13.51
CA VAL A 49 -15.54 -30.06 14.74
C VAL A 49 -16.04 -31.45 14.41
N THR A 50 -15.31 -32.48 14.79
CA THR A 50 -15.78 -33.87 14.72
C THR A 50 -16.15 -34.35 16.12
N LYS A 51 -17.35 -34.91 16.28
CA LYS A 51 -17.83 -35.47 17.54
C LYS A 51 -18.45 -36.86 17.36
N GLU A 52 -18.41 -37.67 18.41
CA GLU A 52 -19.10 -38.95 18.53
C GLU A 52 -20.05 -38.87 19.72
N GLY A 53 -21.35 -38.65 19.47
CA GLY A 53 -22.31 -38.31 20.53
C GLY A 53 -21.96 -36.96 21.16
N ASP A 54 -21.73 -36.94 22.47
CA ASP A 54 -21.36 -35.74 23.23
C ASP A 54 -19.83 -35.55 23.37
N LYS A 55 -19.04 -36.44 22.76
CA LYS A 55 -17.58 -36.39 22.82
C LYS A 55 -17.01 -35.71 21.58
N ILE A 56 -16.31 -34.60 21.76
CA ILE A 56 -15.50 -33.94 20.72
C ILE A 56 -14.24 -34.78 20.52
N THR A 57 -14.03 -35.29 19.31
CA THR A 57 -12.90 -36.16 18.97
C THR A 57 -11.85 -35.44 18.12
N ASN A 58 -12.23 -34.36 17.43
CA ASN A 58 -11.29 -33.53 16.69
C ASN A 58 -11.82 -32.10 16.53
N VAL A 59 -10.92 -31.12 16.50
CA VAL A 59 -11.19 -29.75 16.08
C VAL A 59 -10.07 -29.34 15.12
N VAL A 60 -10.44 -28.83 13.96
CA VAL A 60 -9.51 -28.34 12.94
C VAL A 60 -9.88 -26.90 12.63
N VAL A 61 -8.90 -26.01 12.60
CA VAL A 61 -9.08 -24.67 12.02
C VAL A 61 -8.85 -24.79 10.52
N ASP A 62 -9.92 -24.66 9.72
CA ASP A 62 -9.88 -24.87 8.27
C ASP A 62 -9.30 -23.67 7.52
N SER A 63 -9.56 -22.47 8.03
CA SER A 63 -9.06 -21.22 7.46
C SER A 63 -9.10 -20.11 8.51
N HIS A 64 -8.09 -19.24 8.49
CA HIS A 64 -8.04 -18.03 9.31
C HIS A 64 -7.15 -17.00 8.63
N THR A 65 -7.28 -15.73 9.02
CA THR A 65 -6.39 -14.63 8.58
C THR A 65 -5.61 -14.01 9.74
N GLU A 66 -5.64 -14.68 10.90
CA GLU A 66 -5.01 -14.22 12.15
C GLU A 66 -3.51 -13.94 11.99
N THR A 67 -2.99 -12.95 12.74
CA THR A 67 -1.61 -12.49 12.66
C THR A 67 -0.60 -13.62 12.90
N ASN A 68 0.33 -13.83 11.97
CA ASN A 68 1.39 -14.83 12.11
C ASN A 68 2.28 -14.55 13.35
N GLY A 69 2.73 -15.59 14.04
CA GLY A 69 3.50 -15.51 15.30
C GLY A 69 2.71 -15.09 16.56
N ILE A 70 1.50 -14.54 16.40
CA ILE A 70 0.60 -14.15 17.50
C ILE A 70 -0.64 -15.05 17.51
N GLY A 71 -1.52 -14.90 16.52
CA GLY A 71 -2.78 -15.66 16.41
C GLY A 71 -2.57 -17.13 16.09
N THR A 72 -1.48 -17.48 15.39
CA THR A 72 -1.11 -18.87 15.09
C THR A 72 -0.91 -19.70 16.36
N LYS A 73 -0.42 -19.11 17.45
CA LYS A 73 -0.31 -19.78 18.75
C LYS A 73 -1.66 -20.28 19.27
N ALA A 74 -2.71 -19.47 19.09
CA ALA A 74 -4.07 -19.87 19.46
C ALA A 74 -4.65 -20.92 18.49
N VAL A 75 -4.36 -20.80 17.19
CA VAL A 75 -4.74 -21.78 16.17
C VAL A 75 -4.14 -23.16 16.46
N ASP A 76 -2.90 -23.22 16.93
CA ASP A 76 -2.21 -24.47 17.25
C ASP A 76 -2.66 -25.08 18.59
N GLU A 77 -2.89 -24.25 19.61
CA GLU A 77 -3.12 -24.74 20.98
C GLU A 77 -4.60 -24.97 21.33
N ILE A 78 -5.50 -24.07 20.92
CA ILE A 78 -6.91 -24.09 21.37
C ILE A 78 -7.67 -25.34 20.90
N PRO A 79 -7.54 -25.81 19.64
CA PRO A 79 -8.22 -27.03 19.20
C PRO A 79 -7.87 -28.25 20.06
N ALA A 80 -6.59 -28.43 20.40
CA ALA A 80 -6.14 -29.52 21.26
C ALA A 80 -6.72 -29.40 22.68
N LYS A 81 -6.69 -28.19 23.27
CA LYS A 81 -7.27 -27.92 24.60
C LYS A 81 -8.76 -28.26 24.65
N ILE A 82 -9.52 -27.95 23.60
CA ILE A 82 -10.95 -28.24 23.50
C ILE A 82 -11.21 -29.75 23.44
N VAL A 83 -10.43 -30.49 22.64
CA VAL A 83 -10.53 -31.96 22.53
C VAL A 83 -10.17 -32.62 23.87
N ASP A 84 -9.08 -32.19 24.50
CA ASP A 84 -8.61 -32.75 25.78
C ASP A 84 -9.58 -32.48 26.93
N ALA A 85 -10.13 -31.25 26.99
CA ALA A 85 -11.12 -30.88 28.00
C ALA A 85 -12.52 -31.45 27.70
N ASN A 86 -12.76 -31.89 26.47
CA ASN A 86 -14.09 -32.19 25.93
C ASN A 86 -15.10 -31.05 26.23
N SER A 87 -14.63 -29.80 26.12
CA SER A 87 -15.35 -28.60 26.54
C SER A 87 -14.82 -27.39 25.79
N THR A 88 -15.68 -26.39 25.55
CA THR A 88 -15.28 -25.08 25.02
C THR A 88 -14.84 -24.08 26.10
N ASP A 89 -14.96 -24.47 27.37
CA ASP A 89 -14.44 -23.73 28.54
C ASP A 89 -12.95 -24.03 28.74
N VAL A 90 -12.13 -23.38 27.91
CA VAL A 90 -10.67 -23.51 27.91
C VAL A 90 -10.02 -22.15 28.08
N GLU A 91 -8.87 -22.11 28.75
CA GLU A 91 -8.12 -20.87 28.93
C GLU A 91 -7.55 -20.37 27.60
N ALA A 92 -7.75 -19.08 27.33
CA ALA A 92 -7.20 -18.40 26.18
C ALA A 92 -5.65 -18.38 26.22
N VAL A 93 -5.02 -18.41 25.05
CA VAL A 93 -3.56 -18.30 24.94
C VAL A 93 -3.14 -16.85 25.23
N ALA A 94 -2.21 -16.67 26.16
CA ALA A 94 -1.70 -15.35 26.52
C ALA A 94 -1.08 -14.67 25.29
N GLY A 95 -1.52 -13.43 25.01
CA GLY A 95 -1.10 -12.68 23.82
C GLY A 95 -1.90 -12.98 22.55
N ALA A 96 -2.78 -13.98 22.56
CA ALA A 96 -3.64 -14.36 21.43
C ALA A 96 -5.11 -14.55 21.90
N THR A 97 -5.56 -13.70 22.82
CA THR A 97 -6.88 -13.82 23.47
C THR A 97 -8.03 -13.71 22.47
N VAL A 98 -7.99 -12.72 21.57
CA VAL A 98 -9.07 -12.51 20.57
C VAL A 98 -9.19 -13.70 19.63
N THR A 99 -8.06 -14.20 19.12
CA THR A 99 -8.03 -15.41 18.30
C THR A 99 -8.53 -16.65 19.06
N SER A 100 -8.14 -16.79 20.33
CA SER A 100 -8.59 -17.90 21.18
C SER A 100 -10.11 -17.89 21.37
N GLU A 101 -10.67 -16.72 21.67
CA GLU A 101 -12.11 -16.52 21.81
C GLU A 101 -12.85 -16.74 20.49
N ALA A 102 -12.25 -16.36 19.36
CA ALA A 102 -12.81 -16.60 18.04
C ALA A 102 -12.91 -18.08 17.68
N ILE A 103 -11.86 -18.87 17.96
CA ILE A 103 -11.87 -20.33 17.78
C ILE A 103 -12.93 -20.96 18.70
N VAL A 104 -12.98 -20.57 19.97
CA VAL A 104 -13.98 -21.04 20.93
C VAL A 104 -15.39 -20.69 20.46
N TYR A 105 -15.61 -19.47 19.94
CA TYR A 105 -16.88 -19.06 19.37
C TYR A 105 -17.23 -19.90 18.14
N ALA A 106 -16.29 -20.12 17.23
CA ALA A 106 -16.49 -20.91 16.02
C ALA A 106 -16.88 -22.36 16.35
N VAL A 107 -16.26 -22.96 17.36
CA VAL A 107 -16.63 -24.30 17.86
C VAL A 107 -18.04 -24.28 18.48
N ASN A 108 -18.37 -23.28 19.30
CA ASN A 108 -19.71 -23.14 19.86
C ASN A 108 -20.78 -22.89 18.78
N ASN A 109 -20.45 -22.13 17.74
CA ASN A 109 -21.28 -21.94 16.55
C ASN A 109 -21.50 -23.26 15.80
N ALA A 110 -20.47 -24.10 15.66
CA ALA A 110 -20.61 -25.43 15.05
C ALA A 110 -21.54 -26.35 15.86
N LEU A 111 -21.44 -26.30 17.19
CA LEU A 111 -22.17 -27.18 18.11
C LEU A 111 -23.61 -26.73 18.38
N ASP A 112 -23.86 -25.42 18.46
CA ASP A 112 -25.19 -24.82 18.68
C ASP A 112 -25.35 -23.51 17.89
N PRO A 113 -25.60 -23.60 16.57
CA PRO A 113 -25.76 -22.43 15.72
C PRO A 113 -26.94 -21.52 16.11
N ALA A 114 -27.92 -22.03 16.87
CA ALA A 114 -29.09 -21.24 17.28
C ALA A 114 -28.75 -20.32 18.46
N LYS A 115 -27.90 -20.78 19.38
CA LYS A 115 -27.42 -19.99 20.53
C LYS A 115 -26.21 -19.13 20.17
N TYR A 116 -25.38 -19.62 19.26
CA TYR A 116 -24.20 -18.93 18.74
C TYR A 116 -24.40 -18.75 17.23
N PRO A 117 -25.16 -17.73 16.80
CA PRO A 117 -25.36 -17.49 15.37
C PRO A 117 -24.00 -17.25 14.70
N ALA A 118 -23.86 -17.73 13.46
CA ALA A 118 -22.69 -17.41 12.67
C ALA A 118 -22.56 -15.88 12.66
N PRO A 119 -21.35 -15.33 12.85
CA PRO A 119 -21.14 -13.92 12.55
C PRO A 119 -21.68 -13.75 11.13
N THR A 120 -22.69 -12.91 10.94
CA THR A 120 -22.88 -12.35 9.61
C THR A 120 -21.55 -11.69 9.35
N ALA A 121 -20.81 -12.17 8.35
CA ALA A 121 -19.76 -11.39 7.73
C ALA A 121 -20.31 -9.97 7.73
N ALA A 122 -19.61 -9.04 8.39
CA ALA A 122 -19.85 -7.66 8.04
C ALA A 122 -19.52 -7.65 6.55
N VAL A 123 -20.56 -7.82 5.72
CA VAL A 123 -20.64 -7.13 4.46
C VAL A 123 -20.30 -5.73 4.92
N LYS A 124 -19.05 -5.30 4.68
CA LYS A 124 -18.77 -3.88 4.64
C LYS A 124 -19.88 -3.40 3.73
N GLU A 125 -20.89 -2.72 4.30
CA GLU A 125 -21.79 -1.98 3.44
C GLU A 125 -20.83 -1.12 2.64
N ASP A 126 -20.81 -1.31 1.32
CA ASP A 126 -20.13 -0.39 0.43
C ASP A 126 -20.81 0.96 0.68
N LYS A 127 -20.29 1.70 1.66
CA LYS A 127 -20.80 2.99 2.07
C LYS A 127 -20.54 3.85 0.86
N LYS A 128 -21.60 4.10 0.09
CA LYS A 128 -21.51 4.99 -1.06
C LYS A 128 -20.83 6.29 -0.60
N PRO A 129 -19.89 6.81 -1.40
CA PRO A 129 -19.24 8.06 -1.06
C PRO A 129 -20.31 9.14 -0.83
N GLU A 130 -20.09 9.96 0.18
CA GLU A 130 -20.97 11.10 0.43
C GLU A 130 -20.75 12.15 -0.66
N ALA A 131 -21.84 12.72 -1.18
CA ALA A 131 -21.76 13.72 -2.23
C ALA A 131 -21.12 15.01 -1.69
N VAL A 132 -19.98 15.39 -2.27
CA VAL A 132 -19.21 16.59 -1.99
C VAL A 132 -19.41 17.58 -3.13
N VAL A 133 -19.75 18.82 -2.80
CA VAL A 133 -19.92 19.90 -3.77
C VAL A 133 -19.05 21.08 -3.38
N ALA A 134 -18.03 21.37 -4.18
CA ALA A 134 -17.09 22.46 -3.96
C ALA A 134 -17.17 23.51 -5.09
N ALA A 135 -16.79 24.75 -4.79
CA ALA A 135 -16.73 25.82 -5.78
C ALA A 135 -15.43 25.76 -6.58
N GLU A 136 -14.31 25.68 -5.87
CA GLU A 136 -12.98 25.46 -6.43
C GLU A 136 -12.37 24.24 -5.74
N VAL A 137 -11.62 23.46 -6.51
CA VAL A 137 -10.92 22.27 -6.00
C VAL A 137 -9.47 22.31 -6.44
N TYR A 138 -8.59 21.83 -5.57
CA TYR A 138 -7.17 21.63 -5.84
C TYR A 138 -6.82 20.17 -5.62
N GLN A 139 -5.99 19.59 -6.48
CA GLN A 139 -5.36 18.29 -6.22
C GLN A 139 -3.92 18.51 -5.78
N GLY A 140 -3.43 17.72 -4.83
CA GLY A 140 -2.08 17.83 -4.30
C GLY A 140 -1.37 16.49 -4.21
N PHE A 141 -0.08 16.47 -4.53
CA PHE A 141 0.81 15.33 -4.32
C PHE A 141 1.83 15.63 -3.23
N GLY A 142 1.93 14.74 -2.25
CA GLY A 142 2.92 14.83 -1.19
C GLY A 142 3.78 13.58 -1.14
N PHE A 143 5.08 13.77 -0.90
CA PHE A 143 6.06 12.69 -0.78
C PHE A 143 6.93 12.92 0.46
N ALA A 144 7.18 11.88 1.25
CA ALA A 144 8.14 11.92 2.36
C ALA A 144 8.86 10.56 2.48
N SER A 145 10.19 10.59 2.61
CA SER A 145 11.02 9.40 2.75
C SER A 145 11.69 9.35 4.12
N GLU A 146 11.70 8.18 4.76
CA GLU A 146 12.35 7.95 6.05
C GLU A 146 13.17 6.66 6.05
N GLY A 147 14.42 6.78 6.49
CA GLY A 147 15.27 5.63 6.78
C GLY A 147 15.00 5.10 8.20
N ARG A 148 15.16 3.79 8.38
CA ARG A 148 14.89 3.12 9.65
C ARG A 148 16.01 2.17 10.02
N LEU A 149 16.55 2.40 11.20
CA LEU A 149 17.35 1.41 11.94
C LEU A 149 16.35 0.54 12.71
N GLY A 150 16.08 -0.67 12.22
CA GLY A 150 15.11 -1.57 12.82
C GLY A 150 15.55 -2.03 14.22
N PRO A 151 14.62 -2.31 15.15
CA PRO A 151 14.96 -2.82 16.47
C PRO A 151 15.43 -4.28 16.44
N GLY A 152 15.22 -4.98 15.32
CA GLY A 152 15.57 -6.38 15.11
C GLY A 152 16.99 -6.54 14.55
N LYS A 153 17.57 -7.70 14.87
CA LYS A 153 18.81 -8.21 14.29
C LYS A 153 18.62 -9.69 14.01
N ASP A 154 19.33 -10.20 13.03
CA ASP A 154 19.34 -11.64 12.74
C ASP A 154 20.20 -12.42 13.75
N ASP A 155 20.24 -13.75 13.63
CA ASP A 155 21.00 -14.66 14.49
C ASP A 155 22.53 -14.50 14.36
N THR A 156 23.01 -13.66 13.44
CA THR A 156 24.42 -13.26 13.29
C THR A 156 24.74 -11.91 13.90
N ASP A 157 23.79 -11.31 14.63
CA ASP A 157 23.84 -9.95 15.18
C ASP A 157 23.84 -8.84 14.11
N THR A 158 23.45 -9.13 12.85
CA THR A 158 23.35 -8.11 11.80
C THR A 158 22.02 -7.37 11.93
N PRO A 159 22.00 -6.02 12.03
CA PRO A 159 20.77 -5.27 12.15
C PRO A 159 19.86 -5.38 10.92
N VAL A 160 18.57 -5.13 11.13
CA VAL A 160 17.61 -4.94 10.06
C VAL A 160 17.49 -3.45 9.75
N PHE A 161 17.50 -3.09 8.47
CA PHE A 161 17.26 -1.72 8.02
C PHE A 161 16.05 -1.67 7.09
N SER A 162 15.40 -0.51 7.00
CA SER A 162 14.41 -0.27 5.94
C SER A 162 14.39 1.20 5.52
N PHE A 163 13.86 1.46 4.34
CA PHE A 163 13.46 2.80 3.92
C PHE A 163 11.98 2.79 3.57
N ASN A 164 11.31 3.92 3.82
CA ASN A 164 9.86 4.05 3.73
C ASN A 164 9.52 5.31 2.95
N ASP A 165 8.85 5.15 1.82
CA ASP A 165 8.37 6.24 0.99
C ASP A 165 6.87 6.39 1.19
N VAL A 166 6.46 7.45 1.87
CA VAL A 166 5.07 7.84 2.03
C VAL A 166 4.66 8.76 0.89
N PHE A 167 3.52 8.50 0.28
CA PHE A 167 2.95 9.34 -0.75
C PHE A 167 1.46 9.58 -0.52
N ALA A 168 1.03 10.82 -0.73
CA ALA A 168 -0.33 11.29 -0.46
C ALA A 168 -0.92 11.99 -1.68
N HIS A 169 -2.17 11.68 -1.99
CA HIS A 169 -3.01 12.39 -2.94
C HIS A 169 -4.17 13.00 -2.18
N THR A 170 -4.28 14.32 -2.19
CA THR A 170 -5.31 15.02 -1.42
C THR A 170 -6.05 16.02 -2.31
N LEU A 171 -7.37 16.05 -2.17
CA LEU A 171 -8.23 17.06 -2.76
C LEU A 171 -8.59 18.11 -1.71
N PHE A 172 -8.47 19.38 -2.06
CA PHE A 172 -8.76 20.50 -1.17
C PHE A 172 -9.82 21.43 -1.77
N ASP A 173 -10.63 22.06 -0.94
CA ASP A 173 -11.44 23.21 -1.34
C ASP A 173 -10.66 24.53 -1.32
N GLN A 174 -11.34 25.61 -1.67
CA GLN A 174 -10.82 26.99 -1.66
C GLN A 174 -10.39 27.48 -0.26
N GLU A 175 -10.91 26.90 0.82
CA GLU A 175 -10.51 27.18 2.19
C GLU A 175 -9.33 26.28 2.65
N GLY A 176 -8.88 25.35 1.80
CA GLY A 176 -7.82 24.41 2.12
C GLY A 176 -8.27 23.23 2.97
N ARG A 177 -9.58 22.96 3.05
CA ARG A 177 -10.11 21.79 3.74
C ARG A 177 -10.06 20.56 2.85
N ILE A 178 -9.73 19.43 3.44
CA ILE A 178 -9.63 18.13 2.78
C ILE A 178 -11.02 17.68 2.35
N LEU A 179 -11.21 17.43 1.05
CA LEU A 179 -12.43 16.90 0.47
C LEU A 179 -12.38 15.38 0.32
N ALA A 180 -11.22 14.86 -0.06
CA ALA A 180 -10.90 13.45 -0.16
C ALA A 180 -9.37 13.28 -0.11
N MET A 181 -8.90 12.11 0.33
CA MET A 181 -7.47 11.79 0.27
C MET A 181 -7.24 10.30 0.19
N THR A 182 -6.08 9.94 -0.36
CA THR A 182 -5.51 8.59 -0.31
C THR A 182 -4.02 8.69 0.02
N VAL A 183 -3.58 7.96 1.03
CA VAL A 183 -2.19 7.87 1.48
C VAL A 183 -1.73 6.42 1.40
N ASP A 184 -0.50 6.20 0.96
CA ASP A 184 0.11 4.88 0.93
C ASP A 184 1.61 4.96 1.21
N VAL A 185 2.22 3.81 1.49
CA VAL A 185 3.64 3.70 1.85
C VAL A 185 4.26 2.54 1.10
N LEU A 186 5.40 2.79 0.46
CA LEU A 186 6.31 1.75 0.01
C LEU A 186 7.42 1.58 1.04
N GLU A 187 7.36 0.51 1.81
CA GLU A 187 8.45 0.09 2.70
C GLU A 187 9.30 -0.95 1.98
N VAL A 188 10.62 -0.86 2.12
CA VAL A 188 11.58 -1.85 1.61
C VAL A 188 12.62 -2.11 2.69
N ALA A 189 12.77 -3.38 3.07
CA ALA A 189 13.65 -3.80 4.15
C ALA A 189 14.91 -4.52 3.63
N THR A 190 15.86 -4.78 4.51
CA THR A 190 16.94 -5.74 4.25
C THR A 190 16.41 -7.18 4.22
N PRO A 191 17.01 -8.10 3.44
CA PRO A 191 16.54 -9.48 3.30
C PRO A 191 16.62 -10.35 4.57
N ASN A 192 17.31 -9.88 5.61
CA ASN A 192 17.29 -10.52 6.94
C ASN A 192 16.10 -10.08 7.80
N TYR A 193 15.15 -9.33 7.24
CA TYR A 193 13.89 -9.04 7.88
C TYR A 193 12.99 -10.28 7.92
N ASP A 194 12.62 -10.67 9.13
CA ASP A 194 11.68 -11.76 9.37
C ASP A 194 10.22 -11.28 9.18
N GLY A 195 9.77 -11.30 7.92
CA GLY A 195 8.37 -11.01 7.59
C GLY A 195 8.02 -11.42 6.16
N GLU A 196 7.16 -12.42 6.07
CA GLU A 196 6.70 -12.96 4.79
C GLU A 196 6.07 -11.87 3.90
N GLY A 197 6.49 -11.87 2.62
CA GLY A 197 5.99 -10.94 1.62
C GLY A 197 6.41 -9.48 1.83
N MET A 198 7.43 -9.21 2.65
CA MET A 198 8.04 -7.89 2.76
C MET A 198 8.93 -7.60 1.54
N PRO A 199 8.68 -6.51 0.78
CA PRO A 199 9.64 -6.02 -0.20
C PRO A 199 11.03 -5.87 0.42
N HIS A 200 12.05 -6.41 -0.24
CA HIS A 200 13.42 -6.31 0.23
C HIS A 200 14.38 -5.84 -0.86
N PHE A 201 15.51 -5.32 -0.41
CA PHE A 201 16.62 -4.92 -1.26
C PHE A 201 17.94 -5.41 -0.69
N SER A 202 18.75 -6.09 -1.49
CA SER A 202 20.04 -6.63 -1.08
C SER A 202 21.19 -5.63 -1.16
N GLY A 203 20.99 -4.54 -1.92
CA GLY A 203 22.05 -3.64 -2.35
C GLY A 203 22.27 -3.70 -3.87
N PHE A 204 23.09 -2.80 -4.38
CA PHE A 204 23.47 -2.77 -5.79
C PHE A 204 24.44 -3.91 -6.13
N PRO A 205 24.44 -4.40 -7.38
CA PRO A 205 25.40 -5.42 -7.81
C PRO A 205 26.85 -5.00 -7.57
N GLY A 206 27.63 -5.91 -6.99
CA GLY A 206 29.02 -5.70 -6.57
C GLY A 206 29.20 -5.41 -5.08
N GLN A 207 28.10 -5.35 -4.30
CA GLN A 207 28.14 -5.10 -2.85
C GLN A 207 28.18 -6.39 -2.01
N GLY A 208 28.20 -7.56 -2.64
CA GLY A 208 28.38 -8.85 -1.98
C GLY A 208 27.12 -9.43 -1.32
N GLY A 209 25.93 -8.96 -1.72
CA GLY A 209 24.63 -9.39 -1.22
C GLY A 209 24.41 -9.09 0.27
N TYR A 210 23.26 -9.51 0.79
CA TYR A 210 22.86 -9.32 2.18
C TYR A 210 22.52 -10.64 2.86
N ASN A 211 22.56 -10.70 4.18
CA ASN A 211 22.05 -11.85 4.93
C ASN A 211 20.59 -12.11 4.56
N ASN A 212 20.23 -13.37 4.35
CA ASN A 212 18.90 -13.78 3.91
C ASN A 212 18.28 -14.76 4.90
N ASP A 213 17.08 -14.44 5.36
CA ASP A 213 16.19 -15.35 6.07
C ASP A 213 15.04 -15.72 5.12
N SER A 214 15.28 -16.74 4.28
CA SER A 214 14.41 -17.05 3.15
C SER A 214 13.15 -17.81 3.54
N ASN A 215 13.16 -18.41 4.74
CA ASN A 215 12.07 -19.21 5.28
C ASN A 215 11.35 -18.53 6.45
N HIS A 216 11.81 -17.34 6.87
CA HIS A 216 11.24 -16.53 7.95
C HIS A 216 11.22 -17.32 9.28
N ASP A 217 12.34 -17.99 9.60
CA ASP A 217 12.54 -18.80 10.81
C ASP A 217 13.50 -18.19 11.84
N GLU A 218 13.80 -16.90 11.67
CA GLU A 218 14.74 -16.09 12.46
C GLU A 218 16.21 -16.53 12.33
N LYS A 219 16.56 -17.33 11.31
CA LYS A 219 17.95 -17.75 11.06
C LYS A 219 18.41 -17.44 9.65
N VAL A 220 19.65 -16.98 9.56
CA VAL A 220 20.29 -16.72 8.27
C VAL A 220 20.56 -18.03 7.53
N ASP A 221 19.88 -18.21 6.39
CA ASP A 221 20.08 -19.33 5.47
C ASP A 221 21.35 -19.17 4.62
N GLY A 222 21.79 -17.93 4.44
CA GLY A 222 22.93 -17.57 3.62
C GLY A 222 22.92 -16.09 3.25
N LYS A 223 23.53 -15.77 2.10
CA LYS A 223 23.44 -14.45 1.49
C LYS A 223 22.59 -14.48 0.23
N THR A 224 21.90 -13.39 -0.05
CA THR A 224 21.26 -13.14 -1.34
C THR A 224 22.30 -13.10 -2.47
N GLU A 225 21.83 -13.35 -3.69
CA GLU A 225 22.69 -13.32 -4.87
C GLU A 225 23.11 -11.88 -5.21
N ASP A 226 24.41 -11.68 -5.46
CA ASP A 226 24.99 -10.40 -5.87
C ASP A 226 25.08 -10.30 -7.40
N THR A 227 23.92 -10.17 -8.05
CA THR A 227 23.80 -10.19 -9.52
C THR A 227 22.86 -9.09 -10.02
N GLU A 228 23.03 -8.67 -11.27
CA GLU A 228 22.09 -7.76 -11.92
C GLU A 228 20.69 -8.39 -12.01
N GLU A 229 20.60 -9.70 -12.23
CA GLU A 229 19.32 -10.41 -12.27
C GLU A 229 18.55 -10.34 -10.94
N ASN A 230 19.24 -10.51 -9.79
CA ASN A 230 18.61 -10.39 -8.48
C ASN A 230 18.19 -8.94 -8.19
N PHE A 231 19.06 -7.97 -8.48
CA PHE A 231 18.75 -6.54 -8.37
C PHE A 231 17.46 -6.16 -9.12
N ILE A 232 17.33 -6.65 -10.36
CA ILE A 232 16.13 -6.45 -11.20
C ILE A 232 14.91 -7.11 -10.57
N ALA A 233 15.04 -8.37 -10.14
CA ALA A 233 13.94 -9.15 -9.59
C ALA A 233 13.39 -8.54 -8.29
N GLU A 234 14.27 -8.11 -7.39
CA GLU A 234 13.88 -7.47 -6.13
C GLU A 234 13.08 -6.20 -6.38
N ILE A 235 13.60 -5.25 -7.15
CA ILE A 235 12.92 -3.97 -7.40
C ILE A 235 11.56 -4.17 -8.10
N ASN A 236 11.50 -5.06 -9.09
CA ASN A 236 10.25 -5.34 -9.80
C ASN A 236 9.20 -6.05 -8.91
N SER A 237 9.60 -6.64 -7.78
CA SER A 237 8.69 -7.28 -6.82
C SER A 237 8.13 -6.31 -5.77
N TRP A 238 8.66 -5.08 -5.71
CA TRP A 238 8.25 -4.11 -4.70
C TRP A 238 6.80 -3.67 -4.89
N VAL A 239 6.05 -3.70 -3.80
CA VAL A 239 4.62 -3.34 -3.72
C VAL A 239 4.39 -2.47 -2.50
N SER A 240 3.47 -1.51 -2.60
CA SER A 240 3.12 -0.64 -1.47
C SER A 240 2.30 -1.39 -0.40
N LYS A 241 2.09 -0.77 0.76
CA LYS A 241 1.29 -1.37 1.84
C LYS A 241 -0.17 -1.57 1.45
N ARG A 242 -0.77 -0.70 0.63
CA ARG A 242 -2.11 -0.98 0.07
C ARG A 242 -2.09 -2.11 -0.95
N ASP A 243 -1.10 -2.18 -1.83
CA ASP A 243 -0.99 -3.22 -2.87
C ASP A 243 -0.77 -4.63 -2.28
N ARG A 244 -0.18 -4.73 -1.08
CA ARG A 244 -0.11 -5.99 -0.32
C ARG A 244 -1.48 -6.53 0.09
N GLY A 245 -2.50 -5.68 0.07
CA GLY A 245 -3.90 -6.04 0.29
C GLY A 245 -4.22 -6.38 1.75
N ALA A 246 -5.40 -6.98 1.94
CA ALA A 246 -5.95 -7.26 3.26
C ALA A 246 -5.14 -8.28 4.09
N SER A 247 -4.20 -9.01 3.48
CA SER A 247 -3.31 -9.94 4.19
C SER A 247 -2.25 -9.22 5.02
N TYR A 248 -1.93 -7.96 4.72
CA TYR A 248 -1.01 -7.17 5.52
C TYR A 248 -1.73 -6.54 6.73
N VAL A 249 -1.90 -7.37 7.77
CA VAL A 249 -2.62 -7.05 9.01
C VAL A 249 -1.68 -6.50 10.08
N MET A 250 -2.08 -5.41 10.73
CA MET A 250 -1.40 -4.89 11.91
C MET A 250 -2.41 -4.32 12.91
N GLY A 251 -2.29 -4.56 14.20
CA GLY A 251 -3.20 -3.95 15.18
C GLY A 251 -4.69 -4.16 14.83
N ALA A 252 -5.46 -3.09 14.68
CA ALA A 252 -6.93 -3.15 14.54
C ALA A 252 -7.49 -3.74 13.23
N GLY A 253 -6.67 -3.99 12.21
CA GLY A 253 -7.12 -4.48 10.90
C GLY A 253 -5.99 -4.57 9.87
N SER A 254 -6.31 -4.59 8.57
CA SER A 254 -5.28 -4.40 7.54
C SER A 254 -4.64 -3.00 7.67
N TRP A 255 -3.45 -2.81 7.09
CA TRP A 255 -2.85 -1.48 7.02
C TRP A 255 -3.77 -0.51 6.28
N SER A 256 -4.34 -0.94 5.14
CA SER A 256 -5.25 -0.12 4.34
C SER A 256 -6.50 0.28 5.11
N GLU A 257 -7.14 -0.62 5.85
CA GLU A 257 -8.32 -0.31 6.66
C GLU A 257 -8.06 0.74 7.73
N GLN A 258 -6.87 0.71 8.34
CA GLN A 258 -6.49 1.70 9.33
C GLN A 258 -6.19 3.05 8.69
N MET A 259 -5.56 3.06 7.52
CA MET A 259 -5.32 4.30 6.77
C MET A 259 -6.65 4.91 6.31
N ASP A 260 -7.58 4.11 5.80
CA ASP A 260 -8.92 4.55 5.41
C ASP A 260 -9.66 5.23 6.58
N LYS A 261 -9.48 4.71 7.81
CA LYS A 261 -10.08 5.32 9.02
C LYS A 261 -9.44 6.67 9.37
N PHE A 262 -8.13 6.83 9.19
CA PHE A 262 -7.49 8.15 9.35
C PHE A 262 -7.90 9.13 8.26
N GLU A 263 -7.98 8.68 7.00
CA GLU A 263 -8.46 9.49 5.88
C GLU A 263 -9.89 9.98 6.15
N GLU A 264 -10.80 9.11 6.60
CA GLU A 264 -12.15 9.48 7.04
C GLU A 264 -12.12 10.53 8.16
N THR A 265 -11.20 10.38 9.11
CA THR A 265 -11.05 11.30 10.25
C THR A 265 -10.59 12.69 9.80
N PHE A 266 -9.75 12.78 8.78
CA PHE A 266 -9.16 14.04 8.31
C PHE A 266 -9.98 14.76 7.25
N VAL A 267 -10.94 14.10 6.60
CA VAL A 267 -11.89 14.78 5.70
C VAL A 267 -12.61 15.90 6.44
N GLY A 268 -12.63 17.09 5.84
CA GLY A 268 -13.18 18.32 6.39
C GLY A 268 -12.20 19.17 7.21
N MET A 269 -11.04 18.63 7.60
CA MET A 269 -9.97 19.36 8.28
C MET A 269 -9.10 20.15 7.30
N THR A 270 -8.49 21.25 7.75
CA THR A 270 -7.30 21.81 7.08
C THR A 270 -6.05 21.03 7.45
N VAL A 271 -4.94 21.23 6.72
CA VAL A 271 -3.66 20.60 7.08
C VAL A 271 -3.18 21.04 8.46
N GLU A 272 -3.38 22.30 8.83
CA GLU A 272 -3.04 22.77 10.19
C GLU A 272 -3.88 22.05 11.25
N GLU A 273 -5.18 21.82 10.99
CA GLU A 273 -6.05 21.05 11.90
C GLU A 273 -5.59 19.58 12.00
N VAL A 274 -5.04 18.97 10.94
CA VAL A 274 -4.44 17.62 10.98
C VAL A 274 -3.14 17.61 11.81
N GLU A 275 -2.26 18.60 11.63
CA GLU A 275 -1.04 18.74 12.43
C GLU A 275 -1.38 18.92 13.92
N GLU A 276 -2.34 19.79 14.24
CA GLU A 276 -2.84 19.99 15.62
C GLU A 276 -3.50 18.72 16.19
N TRP A 277 -4.25 17.97 15.37
CA TRP A 277 -4.85 16.70 15.76
C TRP A 277 -3.75 15.70 16.14
N PHE A 278 -2.72 15.54 15.31
CA PHE A 278 -1.59 14.66 15.59
C PHE A 278 -0.86 15.06 16.88
N GLU A 279 -0.50 16.33 17.03
CA GLU A 279 0.22 16.83 18.20
C GLU A 279 -0.57 16.61 19.49
N LYS A 280 -1.90 16.71 19.45
CA LYS A 280 -2.75 16.59 20.63
C LYS A 280 -3.11 15.15 20.97
N TYR A 281 -3.39 14.33 19.97
CA TYR A 281 -4.05 13.04 20.14
C TYR A 281 -3.14 11.83 19.89
N CYS A 282 -1.90 12.03 19.47
CA CYS A 282 -0.90 10.96 19.32
C CYS A 282 0.17 10.99 20.41
N SER A 283 0.80 9.84 20.64
CA SER A 283 1.94 9.68 21.53
C SER A 283 3.17 10.40 20.98
N ASP A 284 3.84 11.19 21.80
CA ASP A 284 5.12 11.83 21.45
C ASP A 284 6.28 10.81 21.37
N LEU A 285 6.06 9.58 21.87
CA LEU A 285 7.07 8.52 21.90
C LEU A 285 7.10 7.70 20.60
N ASN A 286 5.96 7.56 19.92
CA ASN A 286 5.83 6.64 18.79
C ASN A 286 4.83 7.07 17.71
N GLY A 287 4.17 8.23 17.84
CA GLY A 287 3.24 8.77 16.84
C GLY A 287 1.90 8.03 16.70
N ARG A 288 1.60 7.04 17.56
CA ARG A 288 0.31 6.32 17.55
C ARG A 288 -0.77 7.10 18.30
N PRO A 289 -2.05 6.96 17.92
CA PRO A 289 -3.15 7.55 18.68
C PRO A 289 -3.13 7.10 20.15
N LEU A 290 -3.43 8.03 21.05
CA LEU A 290 -3.51 7.78 22.48
C LEU A 290 -4.70 6.86 22.80
N LYS A 291 -4.51 5.98 23.79
CA LYS A 291 -5.54 5.05 24.26
C LYS A 291 -5.66 5.10 25.78
N ASP A 292 -6.83 4.74 26.27
CA ASP A 292 -7.05 4.56 27.70
C ASP A 292 -6.14 3.45 28.26
N GLY A 293 -5.73 3.61 29.52
CA GLY A 293 -4.95 2.60 30.22
C GLY A 293 -3.50 2.40 29.74
N SER A 294 -2.90 3.38 29.04
CA SER A 294 -1.48 3.31 28.67
C SER A 294 -0.57 3.09 29.90
N ASP A 295 0.44 2.22 29.75
CA ASP A 295 1.48 1.95 30.76
C ASP A 295 2.61 3.00 30.72
N LYS A 296 2.65 3.84 29.68
CA LYS A 296 3.60 4.95 29.55
C LYS A 296 3.09 6.18 30.30
N PRO A 297 3.82 6.68 31.32
CA PRO A 297 3.35 7.82 32.11
C PRO A 297 3.06 9.08 31.28
N GLU A 298 3.83 9.32 30.22
CA GLU A 298 3.70 10.45 29.31
C GLU A 298 2.39 10.38 28.52
N ASP A 299 2.14 9.25 27.85
CA ASP A 299 0.90 9.01 27.10
C ASP A 299 -0.32 9.03 28.03
N LYS A 300 -0.20 8.42 29.22
CA LYS A 300 -1.27 8.42 30.22
C LYS A 300 -1.62 9.84 30.64
N ALA A 301 -0.63 10.67 30.95
CA ALA A 301 -0.87 12.06 31.33
C ALA A 301 -1.53 12.86 30.20
N LYS A 302 -1.07 12.66 28.96
CA LYS A 302 -1.62 13.31 27.76
C LYS A 302 -3.08 12.89 27.53
N TYR A 303 -3.39 11.60 27.61
CA TYR A 303 -4.76 11.07 27.49
C TYR A 303 -5.66 11.53 28.65
N ASP A 304 -5.19 11.47 29.90
CA ASP A 304 -5.98 11.84 31.08
C ASP A 304 -6.42 13.32 31.03
N ALA A 305 -5.62 14.19 30.41
CA ALA A 305 -5.91 15.61 30.21
C ALA A 305 -7.04 15.91 29.20
N LEU A 306 -7.41 14.93 28.35
CA LEU A 306 -8.47 15.09 27.36
C LEU A 306 -9.86 15.15 28.00
N THR A 307 -10.74 15.90 27.36
CA THR A 307 -12.18 15.96 27.68
C THR A 307 -12.87 14.63 27.38
N ALA A 308 -14.09 14.45 27.90
CA ALA A 308 -14.87 13.24 27.64
C ALA A 308 -15.23 13.07 26.15
N GLU A 309 -15.49 14.17 25.44
CA GLU A 309 -15.81 14.15 24.01
C GLU A 309 -14.59 13.75 23.16
N GLU A 310 -13.42 14.30 23.47
CA GLU A 310 -12.16 13.95 22.81
C GLU A 310 -11.77 12.49 23.06
N LYS A 311 -11.98 11.99 24.27
CA LYS A 311 -11.77 10.56 24.60
C LYS A 311 -12.72 9.65 23.81
N ALA A 312 -13.97 10.08 23.61
CA ALA A 312 -14.93 9.34 22.80
C ALA A 312 -14.56 9.34 21.31
N MET A 313 -14.11 10.48 20.77
CA MET A 313 -13.57 10.57 19.41
C MET A 313 -12.35 9.65 19.24
N LEU A 314 -11.39 9.70 20.16
CA LEU A 314 -10.23 8.82 20.11
C LEU A 314 -10.59 7.35 20.24
N ALA A 315 -11.60 6.99 21.04
CA ALA A 315 -12.09 5.62 21.13
C ALA A 315 -12.68 5.13 19.81
N ASP A 316 -13.38 6.00 19.07
CA ASP A 316 -13.87 5.70 17.72
C ASP A 316 -12.72 5.49 16.74
N VAL A 317 -11.75 6.42 16.70
CA VAL A 317 -10.56 6.31 15.83
C VAL A 317 -9.78 5.04 16.15
N THR A 318 -9.46 4.79 17.43
CA THR A 318 -8.66 3.64 17.86
C THR A 318 -9.37 2.30 17.73
N SER A 319 -10.70 2.29 17.53
CA SER A 319 -11.43 1.08 17.18
C SER A 319 -11.14 0.58 15.76
N GLY A 320 -10.71 1.49 14.87
CA GLY A 320 -10.41 1.19 13.47
C GLY A 320 -8.96 1.49 13.04
N ALA A 321 -8.20 2.28 13.80
CA ALA A 321 -6.83 2.71 13.45
C ALA A 321 -5.91 2.84 14.67
N THR A 322 -4.81 2.10 14.66
CA THR A 322 -3.82 2.09 15.77
C THR A 322 -2.38 2.26 15.32
N MET A 323 -2.15 2.32 14.01
CA MET A 323 -0.82 2.55 13.43
C MET A 323 -0.31 3.96 13.74
N SER A 324 1.02 4.13 13.63
CA SER A 324 1.61 5.45 13.79
C SER A 324 1.34 6.31 12.56
N LEU A 325 1.09 7.59 12.79
CA LEU A 325 1.03 8.59 11.71
C LEU A 325 2.38 9.23 11.42
N LYS A 326 3.36 9.05 12.31
CA LYS A 326 4.70 9.63 12.17
C LYS A 326 5.67 8.87 13.06
N ASP A 327 6.41 7.96 12.47
CA ASP A 327 7.55 7.26 13.07
C ASP A 327 8.52 6.80 11.95
N PRO A 328 9.62 6.10 12.28
CA PRO A 328 10.53 5.61 11.25
C PRO A 328 9.92 4.63 10.22
N HIS A 329 8.67 4.16 10.36
CA HIS A 329 7.96 3.38 9.33
C HIS A 329 7.21 4.28 8.33
N GLY A 330 7.20 5.61 8.55
CA GLY A 330 6.62 6.60 7.63
C GLY A 330 6.19 7.90 8.32
N ASP A 331 6.34 9.02 7.61
CA ASP A 331 5.89 10.36 8.03
C ASP A 331 4.64 10.80 7.23
N ILE A 332 3.47 10.27 7.61
CA ILE A 332 2.18 10.52 6.94
C ILE A 332 1.78 11.99 7.09
N VAL A 333 2.02 12.59 8.25
CA VAL A 333 1.67 14.00 8.49
C VAL A 333 2.44 14.94 7.55
N THR A 334 3.75 14.71 7.37
CA THR A 334 4.55 15.51 6.42
C THR A 334 4.11 15.28 4.97
N ALA A 335 3.76 14.06 4.58
CA ALA A 335 3.24 13.80 3.23
C ALA A 335 1.93 14.55 2.97
N ILE A 336 0.98 14.57 3.92
CA ILE A 336 -0.26 15.35 3.80
C ILE A 336 0.04 16.84 3.68
N LYS A 337 0.98 17.35 4.47
CA LYS A 337 1.41 18.76 4.41
C LYS A 337 1.98 19.13 3.04
N ARG A 338 2.91 18.31 2.53
CA ARG A 338 3.52 18.53 1.21
C ARG A 338 2.47 18.45 0.09
N SER A 339 1.48 17.58 0.22
CA SER A 339 0.34 17.52 -0.71
C SER A 339 -0.39 18.86 -0.79
N PHE A 340 -0.61 19.54 0.33
CA PHE A 340 -1.18 20.89 0.31
C PHE A 340 -0.23 21.93 -0.29
N GLU A 341 1.05 21.92 0.08
CA GLU A 341 2.06 22.86 -0.45
C GLU A 341 2.21 22.77 -1.97
N ASN A 342 2.10 21.55 -2.52
CA ASN A 342 2.26 21.24 -3.95
C ASN A 342 0.94 21.26 -4.74
N ARG A 343 -0.17 21.71 -4.14
CA ARG A 343 -1.49 21.60 -4.76
C ARG A 343 -1.63 22.48 -6.02
N VAL A 344 -2.30 21.93 -7.02
CA VAL A 344 -2.63 22.61 -8.30
C VAL A 344 -4.14 22.71 -8.46
N PRO A 345 -4.66 23.81 -9.04
CA PRO A 345 -6.10 23.99 -9.24
C PRO A 345 -6.68 23.03 -10.29
N LEU A 346 -7.92 22.60 -10.08
CA LEU A 346 -8.69 21.80 -11.03
C LEU A 346 -9.66 22.68 -11.83
N GLU A 347 -9.16 23.45 -12.79
CA GLU A 347 -9.93 24.52 -13.46
C GLU A 347 -11.05 24.02 -14.39
N GLU A 348 -10.84 22.87 -15.06
CA GLU A 348 -11.77 22.34 -16.06
C GLU A 348 -12.56 21.11 -15.60
N VAL A 349 -12.28 20.63 -14.38
CA VAL A 349 -12.95 19.47 -13.79
C VAL A 349 -14.34 19.86 -13.32
N ARG A 350 -15.34 19.03 -13.62
CA ARG A 350 -16.75 19.25 -13.23
C ARG A 350 -17.31 18.18 -12.33
N GLU A 351 -16.98 16.93 -12.63
CA GLU A 351 -17.43 15.76 -11.87
C GLU A 351 -16.25 14.79 -11.76
N VAL A 352 -16.07 14.22 -10.57
CA VAL A 352 -15.10 13.15 -10.30
C VAL A 352 -15.83 12.03 -9.58
N ALA A 353 -15.75 10.83 -10.15
CA ALA A 353 -16.40 9.62 -9.65
C ALA A 353 -15.42 8.68 -8.93
N SER A 354 -14.12 8.84 -9.18
CA SER A 354 -13.10 8.05 -8.47
C SER A 354 -11.74 8.73 -8.49
N MET A 355 -10.91 8.35 -7.51
CA MET A 355 -9.58 8.89 -7.27
C MET A 355 -8.60 7.73 -7.11
N GLY A 356 -7.49 7.78 -7.82
CA GLY A 356 -6.48 6.74 -7.85
C GLY A 356 -5.09 7.27 -7.51
N THR A 357 -4.32 6.44 -6.83
CA THR A 357 -2.93 6.70 -6.45
C THR A 357 -2.12 5.43 -6.59
N ALA A 358 -0.95 5.54 -7.18
CA ALA A 358 -0.06 4.42 -7.39
C ALA A 358 1.42 4.82 -7.30
N VAL A 359 2.24 3.86 -6.90
CA VAL A 359 3.69 3.86 -7.11
C VAL A 359 4.07 2.67 -7.97
N LEU A 360 4.94 2.90 -8.96
CA LEU A 360 5.53 1.88 -9.81
C LEU A 360 7.05 1.93 -9.69
N PRO A 361 7.67 0.96 -8.98
CA PRO A 361 9.13 0.83 -8.89
C PRO A 361 9.73 0.25 -10.18
N LEU A 362 10.87 0.80 -10.61
CA LEU A 362 11.65 0.30 -11.73
C LEU A 362 13.15 0.37 -11.43
N HIS A 363 13.89 -0.59 -11.95
CA HIS A 363 15.35 -0.58 -11.93
C HIS A 363 15.88 0.09 -13.19
N ARG A 364 17.08 0.66 -13.10
CA ARG A 364 17.85 1.09 -14.27
C ARG A 364 19.26 0.51 -14.21
N LEU A 365 19.61 -0.22 -15.25
CA LEU A 365 21.01 -0.47 -15.59
C LEU A 365 21.50 0.78 -16.34
N GLY A 366 22.21 1.67 -15.65
CA GLY A 366 22.67 2.94 -16.22
C GLY A 366 23.55 2.69 -17.46
N PRO A 367 23.54 3.60 -18.45
CA PRO A 367 24.29 3.40 -19.70
C PRO A 367 25.81 3.52 -19.52
N GLY A 368 26.27 3.96 -18.34
CA GLY A 368 27.66 4.27 -18.04
C GLY A 368 28.29 3.32 -17.02
N LYS A 369 29.60 3.20 -17.12
CA LYS A 369 30.49 2.66 -16.10
C LYS A 369 31.42 3.77 -15.66
N ASP A 370 31.83 3.75 -14.40
CA ASP A 370 32.92 4.60 -13.96
C ASP A 370 34.26 4.18 -14.59
N ASP A 371 35.32 4.96 -14.36
CA ASP A 371 36.66 4.71 -14.90
C ASP A 371 37.32 3.42 -14.38
N THR A 372 36.72 2.75 -13.39
CA THR A 372 37.13 1.43 -12.89
C THR A 372 36.32 0.27 -13.49
N GLY A 373 35.29 0.57 -14.28
CA GLY A 373 34.45 -0.41 -14.97
C GLY A 373 33.23 -0.89 -14.17
N VAL A 374 32.93 -0.25 -13.03
CA VAL A 374 31.74 -0.50 -12.21
C VAL A 374 30.56 0.26 -12.80
N SER A 375 29.43 -0.43 -12.97
CA SER A 375 28.22 0.15 -13.57
C SER A 375 27.60 1.22 -12.68
N VAL A 376 26.86 2.14 -13.28
CA VAL A 376 25.91 3.01 -12.56
C VAL A 376 24.56 2.31 -12.52
N TYR A 377 23.91 2.29 -11.37
CA TYR A 377 22.54 1.81 -11.21
C TYR A 377 21.63 2.93 -10.70
N SER A 378 20.34 2.85 -11.00
CA SER A 378 19.35 3.67 -10.29
C SER A 378 18.08 2.88 -9.94
N ILE A 379 17.46 3.29 -8.85
CA ILE A 379 16.11 2.88 -8.44
C ILE A 379 15.19 4.05 -8.82
N ASN A 380 14.15 3.75 -9.57
CA ASN A 380 13.15 4.70 -10.02
C ASN A 380 11.81 4.34 -9.39
N LYS A 381 11.04 5.34 -8.98
CA LYS A 381 9.68 5.16 -8.46
C LYS A 381 8.80 6.21 -9.12
N VAL A 382 7.92 5.79 -10.00
CA VAL A 382 6.95 6.67 -10.65
C VAL A 382 5.70 6.72 -9.79
N PHE A 383 5.28 7.91 -9.40
CA PHE A 383 4.05 8.16 -8.65
C PHE A 383 3.00 8.74 -9.60
N ALA A 384 1.79 8.19 -9.57
CA ALA A 384 0.68 8.70 -10.37
C ALA A 384 -0.56 8.90 -9.50
N ASN A 385 -1.07 10.13 -9.53
CA ASN A 385 -2.31 10.56 -8.91
C ASN A 385 -3.29 10.93 -10.01
N ALA A 386 -4.42 10.24 -10.07
CA ALA A 386 -5.40 10.43 -11.14
C ALA A 386 -6.82 10.57 -10.58
N LEU A 387 -7.59 11.46 -11.18
CA LEU A 387 -9.03 11.60 -10.95
C LEU A 387 -9.76 11.12 -12.20
N PHE A 388 -10.84 10.36 -12.02
CA PHE A 388 -11.61 9.82 -13.13
C PHE A 388 -13.08 10.23 -13.07
N ASP A 389 -13.67 10.49 -14.23
CA ASP A 389 -15.09 10.76 -14.39
C ASP A 389 -15.93 9.46 -14.29
N GLY A 390 -17.26 9.59 -14.38
CA GLY A 390 -18.18 8.44 -14.33
C GLY A 390 -18.05 7.45 -15.50
N GLN A 391 -17.25 7.76 -16.53
CA GLN A 391 -16.92 6.86 -17.64
C GLN A 391 -15.54 6.22 -17.49
N GLY A 392 -14.80 6.54 -16.41
CA GLY A 392 -13.42 6.08 -16.20
C GLY A 392 -12.39 6.83 -17.03
N LYS A 393 -12.72 8.01 -17.57
CA LYS A 393 -11.77 8.88 -18.27
C LYS A 393 -11.06 9.78 -17.26
N ILE A 394 -9.79 10.05 -17.52
CA ILE A 394 -8.94 10.94 -16.73
C ILE A 394 -9.55 12.34 -16.76
N ALA A 395 -10.02 12.81 -15.60
CA ALA A 395 -10.49 14.17 -15.38
C ALA A 395 -9.34 15.09 -14.94
N ALA A 396 -8.40 14.55 -14.16
CA ALA A 396 -7.15 15.22 -13.78
C ALA A 396 -6.05 14.18 -13.59
N LEU A 397 -4.81 14.56 -13.85
CA LEU A 397 -3.65 13.70 -13.69
C LEU A 397 -2.49 14.51 -13.11
N TYR A 398 -1.75 13.90 -12.20
CA TYR A 398 -0.49 14.41 -11.67
C TYR A 398 0.48 13.22 -11.56
N VAL A 399 1.60 13.32 -12.24
CA VAL A 399 2.67 12.32 -12.24
C VAL A 399 3.97 12.96 -11.77
N ASP A 400 4.69 12.24 -10.94
CA ASP A 400 6.05 12.60 -10.52
C ASP A 400 6.91 11.35 -10.40
N GLN A 401 8.21 11.53 -10.22
CA GLN A 401 9.15 10.44 -10.14
C GLN A 401 10.28 10.73 -9.15
N LEU A 402 10.58 9.76 -8.29
CA LEU A 402 11.86 9.69 -7.60
C LEU A 402 12.84 8.85 -8.41
N GLU A 403 14.07 9.32 -8.54
CA GLU A 403 15.19 8.51 -9.03
C GLU A 403 16.36 8.69 -8.06
N VAL A 404 16.88 7.57 -7.55
CA VAL A 404 18.05 7.52 -6.68
C VAL A 404 19.11 6.67 -7.34
N ALA A 405 20.30 7.24 -7.54
CA ALA A 405 21.40 6.58 -8.26
C ALA A 405 22.51 6.09 -7.31
N THR A 406 23.39 5.25 -7.81
CA THR A 406 24.64 4.94 -7.11
C THR A 406 25.56 6.17 -7.03
N PRO A 407 26.45 6.28 -6.02
CA PRO A 407 27.28 7.48 -5.82
C PRO A 407 28.36 7.73 -6.90
N ASN A 408 28.64 6.75 -7.77
CA ASN A 408 29.50 6.94 -8.94
C ASN A 408 28.76 7.57 -10.14
N TYR A 409 27.56 8.11 -9.93
CA TYR A 409 26.83 8.85 -10.94
C TYR A 409 27.29 10.31 -11.02
N ASP A 410 27.60 10.77 -12.23
CA ASP A 410 28.13 12.09 -12.56
C ASP A 410 27.10 13.26 -12.45
N GLY A 411 26.05 13.09 -11.66
CA GLY A 411 24.96 14.06 -11.53
C GLY A 411 25.01 14.81 -10.20
N ALA A 412 25.59 16.02 -10.19
CA ALA A 412 25.78 16.86 -8.99
C ALA A 412 24.54 17.26 -8.16
N SER A 413 23.33 16.92 -8.63
CA SER A 413 22.06 17.17 -7.94
C SER A 413 21.17 15.93 -7.86
N MET A 414 21.73 14.76 -8.17
CA MET A 414 20.99 13.52 -8.15
C MET A 414 20.92 12.99 -6.72
N PRO A 415 19.72 12.68 -6.20
CA PRO A 415 19.61 11.85 -5.01
C PRO A 415 20.40 10.56 -5.22
N HIS A 416 21.17 10.15 -4.23
CA HIS A 416 21.90 8.89 -4.27
C HIS A 416 21.48 7.99 -3.13
N PHE A 417 21.74 6.70 -3.33
CA PHE A 417 21.69 5.69 -2.30
C PHE A 417 22.96 4.87 -2.41
N THR A 418 23.75 4.83 -1.35
CA THR A 418 25.02 4.08 -1.33
C THR A 418 24.78 2.61 -0.98
N GLY A 419 23.75 2.31 -0.20
CA GLY A 419 23.45 0.97 0.31
C GLY A 419 23.06 1.01 1.79
N PHE A 420 22.97 -0.16 2.43
CA PHE A 420 22.72 -0.27 3.87
C PHE A 420 24.01 -0.15 4.70
N PRO A 421 23.93 0.22 5.98
CA PRO A 421 25.10 0.31 6.86
C PRO A 421 26.00 -0.93 6.80
N GLY A 422 27.30 -0.69 6.64
CA GLY A 422 28.32 -1.73 6.40
C GLY A 422 28.58 -2.07 4.93
N GLN A 423 27.71 -1.69 4.00
CA GLN A 423 27.99 -1.78 2.56
C GLN A 423 28.82 -0.58 2.08
N SER A 424 29.33 -0.69 0.86
CA SER A 424 30.17 0.35 0.27
C SER A 424 29.97 0.46 -1.23
N TYR A 425 30.20 1.65 -1.80
CA TYR A 425 30.15 1.86 -3.25
C TYR A 425 31.21 2.86 -3.72
N ASN A 426 31.58 2.79 -5.00
CA ASN A 426 32.45 3.77 -5.64
C ASN A 426 31.79 5.16 -5.60
N ASN A 427 32.61 6.18 -5.43
CA ASN A 427 32.16 7.56 -5.35
C ASN A 427 32.90 8.44 -6.35
N ASP A 428 32.14 9.27 -7.06
CA ASP A 428 32.63 10.37 -7.88
C ASP A 428 32.17 11.66 -7.20
N GLU A 429 32.95 12.12 -6.21
CA GLU A 429 32.58 13.23 -5.32
C GLU A 429 32.52 14.56 -6.09
N ASN A 430 33.36 14.65 -7.12
CA ASN A 430 33.58 15.89 -7.86
C ASN A 430 32.88 15.92 -9.23
N HIS A 431 32.22 14.82 -9.61
CA HIS A 431 31.49 14.68 -10.87
C HIS A 431 32.41 14.96 -12.08
N ASP A 432 33.56 14.26 -12.12
CA ASP A 432 34.51 14.31 -13.24
C ASP A 432 34.74 12.97 -13.95
N GLU A 433 33.77 12.07 -13.80
CA GLU A 433 33.73 10.72 -14.35
C GLU A 433 34.86 9.81 -13.83
N LYS A 434 35.46 10.15 -12.68
CA LYS A 434 36.53 9.36 -12.06
C LYS A 434 36.20 9.02 -10.62
N VAL A 435 36.56 7.79 -10.25
CA VAL A 435 36.41 7.34 -8.87
C VAL A 435 37.42 8.06 -7.96
N ASP A 436 36.90 8.89 -7.07
CA ASP A 436 37.66 9.58 -6.01
C ASP A 436 37.97 8.65 -4.83
N GLY A 437 37.12 7.64 -4.63
CA GLY A 437 37.25 6.66 -3.56
C GLY A 437 36.02 5.78 -3.40
N THR A 438 35.84 5.26 -2.18
CA THR A 438 34.70 4.41 -1.83
C THR A 438 34.01 5.00 -0.61
N ILE A 439 32.69 5.17 -0.66
CA ILE A 439 31.88 5.50 0.52
C ILE A 439 31.55 4.20 1.25
N THR A 440 31.76 4.16 2.57
CA THR A 440 31.23 3.10 3.44
C THR A 440 30.05 3.65 4.21
N VAL A 441 28.92 2.96 4.12
CA VAL A 441 27.68 3.42 4.74
C VAL A 441 27.73 3.24 6.25
N THR A 442 27.41 4.30 6.96
CA THR A 442 27.17 4.34 8.40
C THR A 442 25.67 4.50 8.67
N ASP A 443 25.23 4.23 9.90
CA ASP A 443 23.84 4.47 10.30
C ASP A 443 23.41 5.92 10.02
N ASP A 444 24.25 6.90 10.36
CA ASP A 444 23.95 8.32 10.14
C ASP A 444 23.88 8.67 8.65
N SER A 445 24.85 8.24 7.85
CA SER A 445 24.85 8.53 6.40
C SER A 445 23.68 7.87 5.68
N PHE A 446 23.28 6.66 6.10
CA PHE A 446 22.09 5.98 5.57
C PHE A 446 20.81 6.80 5.81
N LEU A 447 20.62 7.28 7.04
CA LEU A 447 19.46 8.10 7.39
C LEU A 447 19.47 9.45 6.65
N ASP A 448 20.64 10.09 6.55
CA ASP A 448 20.79 11.39 5.88
C ASP A 448 20.56 11.29 4.37
N GLU A 449 21.06 10.24 3.70
CA GLU A 449 20.83 10.01 2.26
C GLU A 449 19.34 9.89 1.95
N ILE A 450 18.61 9.04 2.69
CA ILE A 450 17.18 8.80 2.45
C ILE A 450 16.34 10.05 2.74
N LYS A 451 16.68 10.79 3.80
CA LYS A 451 16.01 12.05 4.13
C LYS A 451 16.23 13.13 3.06
N GLY A 452 17.33 13.04 2.32
CA GLY A 452 17.65 13.92 1.21
C GLY A 452 16.97 13.56 -0.12
N TRP A 453 16.24 12.43 -0.19
CA TRP A 453 15.53 12.04 -1.41
C TRP A 453 14.41 13.02 -1.73
N VAL A 454 14.39 13.45 -2.99
CA VAL A 454 13.44 14.42 -3.55
C VAL A 454 12.98 13.96 -4.92
N THR A 455 11.73 14.23 -5.28
CA THR A 455 11.21 13.88 -6.59
C THR A 455 11.75 14.80 -7.69
N LYS A 456 11.47 14.47 -8.96
CA LYS A 456 11.92 15.26 -10.10
C LYS A 456 11.26 16.65 -10.15
N ARG A 457 10.01 16.80 -9.70
CA ARG A 457 9.39 18.14 -9.52
C ARG A 457 10.01 18.91 -8.35
N ASP A 458 10.30 18.26 -7.22
CA ASP A 458 10.92 18.93 -6.04
C ASP A 458 12.34 19.47 -6.31
N ARG A 459 13.04 18.94 -7.32
CA ARG A 459 14.33 19.47 -7.79
C ARG A 459 14.20 20.83 -8.50
N GLY A 460 12.97 21.24 -8.82
CA GLY A 460 12.62 22.53 -9.39
C GLY A 460 13.14 22.75 -10.81
N GLU A 461 13.08 24.02 -11.25
CA GLU A 461 13.42 24.43 -12.62
C GLU A 461 14.88 24.17 -13.03
N GLY A 462 15.75 23.83 -12.07
CA GLY A 462 17.14 23.46 -12.35
C GLY A 462 17.30 22.12 -13.06
N TYR A 463 16.30 21.23 -12.98
CA TYR A 463 16.33 19.93 -13.64
C TYR A 463 15.75 19.99 -15.06
N VAL A 464 16.63 20.31 -16.01
CA VAL A 464 16.33 20.47 -17.43
C VAL A 464 16.65 19.20 -18.21
N MET A 465 15.74 18.79 -19.10
CA MET A 465 15.93 17.66 -20.02
C MET A 465 15.37 17.99 -21.41
N GLY A 466 16.15 17.83 -22.48
CA GLY A 466 15.64 17.99 -23.84
C GLY A 466 15.08 19.39 -24.11
N THR A 467 13.75 19.50 -24.29
CA THR A 467 13.03 20.72 -24.70
C THR A 467 12.65 21.66 -23.55
N GLY A 468 12.77 21.23 -22.29
CA GLY A 468 12.35 22.03 -21.12
C GLY A 468 12.75 21.40 -19.79
N THR A 469 12.11 21.82 -18.70
CA THR A 469 12.23 21.13 -17.39
C THR A 469 11.52 19.78 -17.44
N TRP A 470 11.80 18.89 -16.48
CA TRP A 470 11.02 17.65 -16.34
C TRP A 470 9.54 17.96 -16.11
N GLU A 471 9.25 18.88 -15.18
CA GLU A 471 7.91 19.36 -14.84
C GLU A 471 7.15 19.86 -16.07
N ALA A 472 7.71 20.79 -16.86
CA ALA A 472 7.01 21.35 -18.01
C ALA A 472 6.69 20.30 -19.09
N GLN A 473 7.52 19.25 -19.22
CA GLN A 473 7.24 18.16 -20.14
C GLN A 473 6.16 17.23 -19.60
N MET A 474 6.17 16.94 -18.30
CA MET A 474 5.15 16.11 -17.66
C MET A 474 3.78 16.79 -17.72
N ASP A 475 3.71 18.09 -17.42
CA ASP A 475 2.46 18.87 -17.51
C ASP A 475 1.83 18.78 -18.91
N LYS A 476 2.64 18.70 -19.97
CA LYS A 476 2.13 18.52 -21.33
C LYS A 476 1.60 17.13 -21.63
N PHE A 477 2.19 16.08 -21.06
CA PHE A 477 1.60 14.75 -21.17
C PHE A 477 0.34 14.61 -20.30
N GLU A 478 0.32 15.23 -19.13
CA GLU A 478 -0.87 15.29 -18.27
C GLU A 478 -2.04 15.95 -19.01
N GLU A 479 -1.82 17.12 -19.63
CA GLU A 479 -2.81 17.80 -20.47
C GLU A 479 -3.28 16.93 -21.65
N LEU A 480 -2.33 16.26 -22.33
CA LEU A 480 -2.63 15.40 -23.47
C LEU A 480 -3.53 14.21 -23.10
N PHE A 481 -3.42 13.70 -21.88
CA PHE A 481 -4.14 12.50 -21.43
C PHE A 481 -5.49 12.80 -20.77
N ILE A 482 -5.82 14.07 -20.50
CA ILE A 482 -7.16 14.45 -20.06
C ILE A 482 -8.23 13.97 -21.07
N GLY A 483 -9.30 13.38 -20.55
CA GLY A 483 -10.42 12.84 -21.31
C GLY A 483 -10.18 11.44 -21.92
N LYS A 484 -8.99 10.86 -21.74
CA LYS A 484 -8.68 9.48 -22.13
C LYS A 484 -8.94 8.50 -20.99
N THR A 485 -9.27 7.25 -21.30
CA THR A 485 -9.14 6.15 -20.34
C THR A 485 -7.68 5.71 -20.21
N ALA A 486 -7.35 4.93 -19.17
CA ALA A 486 -6.01 4.34 -19.03
C ALA A 486 -5.63 3.49 -20.27
N ASP A 487 -6.57 2.71 -20.80
CA ASP A 487 -6.37 1.92 -22.03
C ASP A 487 -6.10 2.83 -23.24
N GLU A 488 -6.82 3.96 -23.38
CA GLU A 488 -6.57 4.93 -24.46
C GLU A 488 -5.19 5.62 -24.35
N VAL A 489 -4.63 5.73 -23.14
CA VAL A 489 -3.25 6.22 -22.93
C VAL A 489 -2.23 5.16 -23.37
N GLU A 490 -2.45 3.89 -23.01
CA GLU A 490 -1.62 2.76 -23.46
C GLU A 490 -1.63 2.63 -24.99
N GLU A 491 -2.81 2.69 -25.62
CA GLU A 491 -2.97 2.70 -27.08
C GLU A 491 -2.28 3.91 -27.73
N TRP A 492 -2.33 5.09 -27.10
CA TRP A 492 -1.62 6.28 -27.59
C TRP A 492 -0.11 6.04 -27.55
N PHE A 493 0.43 5.52 -26.45
CA PHE A 493 1.84 5.20 -26.31
C PHE A 493 2.30 4.19 -27.36
N GLU A 494 1.61 3.05 -27.48
CA GLU A 494 1.95 1.99 -28.43
C GLU A 494 1.99 2.49 -29.87
N LYS A 495 1.10 3.43 -30.22
CA LYS A 495 0.99 3.96 -31.57
C LYS A 495 1.99 5.08 -31.86
N TYR A 496 2.20 5.99 -30.92
CA TYR A 496 2.88 7.27 -31.16
C TYR A 496 4.26 7.38 -30.54
N CYS A 497 4.73 6.39 -29.79
CA CYS A 497 6.09 6.35 -29.23
C CYS A 497 6.98 5.31 -29.92
N SER A 498 8.29 5.53 -29.81
CA SER A 498 9.33 4.61 -30.28
C SER A 498 9.33 3.32 -29.44
N ASP A 499 9.33 2.17 -30.11
CA ASP A 499 9.48 0.87 -29.44
C ASP A 499 10.92 0.65 -28.92
N LEU A 500 11.86 1.50 -29.32
CA LEU A 500 13.28 1.41 -28.93
C LEU A 500 13.58 2.16 -27.63
N ASN A 501 12.84 3.23 -27.33
CA ASN A 501 13.17 4.12 -26.21
C ASN A 501 11.96 4.81 -25.55
N GLY A 502 10.73 4.53 -25.97
CA GLY A 502 9.50 5.07 -25.38
C GLY A 502 9.24 6.56 -25.56
N ARG A 503 10.05 7.27 -26.36
CA ARG A 503 9.85 8.70 -26.66
C ARG A 503 8.83 8.89 -27.78
N PRO A 504 8.09 10.01 -27.80
CA PRO A 504 7.21 10.34 -28.93
C PRO A 504 7.98 10.36 -30.26
N LEU A 505 7.37 9.79 -31.29
CA LEU A 505 7.93 9.76 -32.64
C LEU A 505 8.04 11.17 -33.21
N LYS A 506 9.07 11.39 -34.04
CA LYS A 506 9.34 12.68 -34.70
C LYS A 506 9.74 12.49 -36.15
N ASP A 507 9.49 13.52 -36.95
CA ASP A 507 9.95 13.55 -38.34
C ASP A 507 11.48 13.45 -38.43
N GLY A 508 11.96 12.80 -39.49
CA GLY A 508 13.38 12.71 -39.79
C GLY A 508 14.20 11.83 -38.82
N SER A 509 13.58 10.89 -38.10
CA SER A 509 14.33 9.91 -37.28
C SER A 509 15.38 9.16 -38.12
N ASP A 510 16.57 8.97 -37.55
CA ASP A 510 17.66 8.18 -38.14
C ASP A 510 17.51 6.68 -37.87
N LYS A 511 16.58 6.29 -36.99
CA LYS A 511 16.22 4.90 -36.71
C LYS A 511 15.21 4.40 -37.75
N PRO A 512 15.53 3.36 -38.54
CA PRO A 512 14.63 2.83 -39.57
C PRO A 512 13.25 2.45 -39.03
N GLU A 513 13.20 1.85 -37.83
CA GLU A 513 11.98 1.39 -37.17
C GLU A 513 11.06 2.56 -36.79
N ASP A 514 11.61 3.59 -36.14
CA ASP A 514 10.85 4.80 -35.80
C ASP A 514 10.40 5.55 -37.06
N LYS A 515 11.26 5.60 -38.09
CA LYS A 515 10.94 6.24 -39.36
C LYS A 515 9.77 5.54 -40.04
N GLU A 516 9.78 4.21 -40.12
CA GLU A 516 8.68 3.44 -40.70
C GLU A 516 7.38 3.66 -39.92
N LYS A 517 7.44 3.60 -38.59
CA LYS A 517 6.29 3.84 -37.70
C LYS A 517 5.71 5.25 -37.88
N TYR A 518 6.56 6.27 -37.93
CA TYR A 518 6.14 7.66 -38.18
C TYR A 518 5.60 7.89 -39.59
N ASP A 519 6.25 7.35 -40.62
CA ASP A 519 5.85 7.54 -42.02
C ASP A 519 4.45 6.95 -42.28
N ALA A 520 4.06 5.90 -41.55
CA ALA A 520 2.75 5.26 -41.61
C ALA A 520 1.59 6.09 -41.01
N LEU A 521 1.89 7.13 -40.23
CA LEU A 521 0.88 8.01 -39.63
C LEU A 521 0.21 8.92 -40.66
N SER A 522 -1.05 9.28 -40.43
CA SER A 522 -1.75 10.31 -41.19
C SER A 522 -1.17 11.71 -40.95
N ASP A 523 -1.49 12.65 -41.85
CA ASP A 523 -0.99 14.03 -41.75
C ASP A 523 -1.46 14.72 -40.46
N ASP A 524 -2.69 14.46 -40.02
CA ASP A 524 -3.25 15.02 -38.78
C ASP A 524 -2.53 14.47 -37.54
N GLU A 525 -2.17 13.18 -37.53
CA GLU A 525 -1.41 12.55 -36.45
C GLU A 525 0.03 13.06 -36.38
N LYS A 526 0.66 13.27 -37.54
CA LYS A 526 1.97 13.91 -37.63
C LYS A 526 1.95 15.34 -37.11
N ALA A 527 0.88 16.09 -37.40
CA ALA A 527 0.70 17.44 -36.86
C ALA A 527 0.52 17.43 -35.33
N MET A 528 -0.28 16.51 -34.79
CA MET A 528 -0.42 16.31 -33.34
C MET A 528 0.93 15.98 -32.69
N LEU A 529 1.70 15.05 -33.25
CA LEU A 529 3.02 14.71 -32.73
C LEU A 529 4.02 15.87 -32.82
N ALA A 530 3.98 16.67 -33.87
CA ALA A 530 4.81 17.86 -33.99
C ALA A 530 4.50 18.89 -32.89
N ASP A 531 3.23 19.05 -32.52
CA ASP A 531 2.81 19.88 -31.39
C ASP A 531 3.34 19.31 -30.06
N VAL A 532 3.11 18.01 -29.78
CA VAL A 532 3.61 17.33 -28.58
C VAL A 532 5.12 17.45 -28.47
N THR A 533 5.87 17.09 -29.51
CA THR A 533 7.34 17.09 -29.50
C THR A 533 7.97 18.47 -29.48
N SER A 534 7.20 19.53 -29.73
CA SER A 534 7.66 20.90 -29.54
C SER A 534 7.82 21.28 -28.06
N ALA A 535 7.09 20.59 -27.17
CA ALA A 535 7.09 20.86 -25.74
C ALA A 535 7.64 19.68 -24.92
N ALA A 536 7.27 18.44 -25.26
CA ALA A 536 7.60 17.23 -24.50
C ALA A 536 8.26 16.14 -25.37
N THR A 537 9.46 15.72 -24.97
CA THR A 537 10.27 14.73 -25.70
C THR A 537 10.83 13.63 -24.80
N MET A 538 10.57 13.68 -23.49
CA MET A 538 10.95 12.63 -22.55
C MET A 538 10.26 11.30 -22.89
N SER A 539 10.88 10.20 -22.45
CA SER A 539 10.27 8.89 -22.60
C SER A 539 9.09 8.76 -21.65
N LEU A 540 8.04 8.09 -22.11
CA LEU A 540 6.90 7.71 -21.27
C LEU A 540 7.07 6.30 -20.68
N ASN A 541 7.96 5.48 -21.26
CA ASN A 541 8.27 4.15 -20.77
C ASN A 541 9.66 3.73 -21.26
N ASP A 542 10.66 3.83 -20.39
CA ASP A 542 12.01 3.28 -20.58
C ASP A 542 12.65 2.91 -19.23
N GLY A 543 13.95 2.61 -19.23
CA GLY A 543 14.68 2.29 -18.00
C GLY A 543 14.72 3.41 -16.95
N HIS A 544 14.34 4.66 -17.28
CA HIS A 544 14.17 5.72 -16.30
C HIS A 544 12.79 5.66 -15.63
N GLY A 545 11.77 5.05 -16.23
CA GLY A 545 10.46 4.94 -15.61
C GLY A 545 9.35 4.56 -16.60
N ASP A 546 8.26 3.99 -16.07
CA ASP A 546 7.05 3.63 -16.81
C ASP A 546 5.86 4.49 -16.34
N LEU A 547 5.68 5.63 -17.00
CA LEU A 547 4.61 6.58 -16.70
C LEU A 547 3.23 6.03 -17.11
N VAL A 548 3.18 5.30 -18.21
CA VAL A 548 1.93 4.69 -18.73
C VAL A 548 1.42 3.62 -17.76
N GLY A 549 2.31 2.73 -17.32
CA GLY A 549 2.01 1.70 -16.33
C GLY A 549 1.57 2.29 -14.99
N ALA A 550 2.19 3.38 -14.54
CA ALA A 550 1.79 4.06 -13.31
C ALA A 550 0.37 4.66 -13.41
N ILE A 551 0.00 5.27 -14.54
CA ILE A 551 -1.36 5.79 -14.79
C ILE A 551 -2.39 4.65 -14.78
N LYS A 552 -2.08 3.53 -15.42
CA LYS A 552 -2.94 2.33 -15.44
C LYS A 552 -3.12 1.75 -14.04
N LYS A 553 -2.03 1.63 -13.27
CA LYS A 553 -2.08 1.18 -11.88
C LYS A 553 -2.89 2.13 -10.99
N ALA A 554 -2.78 3.45 -11.19
CA ALA A 554 -3.63 4.41 -10.48
C ALA A 554 -5.12 4.21 -10.80
N PHE A 555 -5.47 3.89 -12.05
CA PHE A 555 -6.83 3.49 -12.39
C PHE A 555 -7.25 2.20 -11.68
N GLU A 556 -6.41 1.17 -11.66
CA GLU A 556 -6.71 -0.10 -10.98
C GLU A 556 -6.90 0.07 -9.46
N ASN A 557 -6.11 0.95 -8.85
CA ASN A 557 -6.13 1.25 -7.42
C ASN A 557 -7.21 2.28 -7.00
N ARG A 558 -8.05 2.73 -7.93
CA ARG A 558 -8.99 3.82 -7.67
C ARG A 558 -10.04 3.46 -6.61
N VAL A 559 -10.37 4.44 -5.78
CA VAL A 559 -11.48 4.41 -4.83
C VAL A 559 -12.61 5.31 -5.33
N GLU A 560 -13.86 4.93 -5.07
CA GLU A 560 -15.02 5.74 -5.45
C GLU A 560 -15.11 7.02 -4.61
N ILE A 561 -15.37 8.15 -5.27
CA ILE A 561 -15.72 9.43 -4.63
C ILE A 561 -16.92 10.04 -5.36
N ASP A 562 -17.62 10.99 -4.74
CA ASP A 562 -18.72 11.71 -5.37
C ASP A 562 -18.47 13.21 -5.25
N LEU A 563 -17.67 13.76 -6.17
CA LEU A 563 -17.27 15.17 -6.14
C LEU A 563 -17.83 15.91 -7.35
N THR A 564 -18.55 17.01 -7.07
CA THR A 564 -19.00 17.98 -8.07
C THR A 564 -18.31 19.33 -7.86
N VAL A 565 -17.76 19.90 -8.94
CA VAL A 565 -17.11 21.23 -8.97
C VAL A 565 -17.99 22.21 -9.74
N LYS A 566 -18.32 23.35 -9.12
CA LYS A 566 -19.37 24.27 -9.62
C LYS A 566 -18.99 25.19 -10.77
#